data_AF-K1TEU5-F1
#
_entry.id   AF-K1TEU5-F1
#
_cell.length_a   1.000
_cell.length_b   1.000
_cell.length_c   1.000
_cell.angle_alpha   90.00
_cell.angle_beta   90.00
_cell.angle_gamma   90.00
#
_symmetry.space_group_name_H-M   'P 1'
#
loop_
_entity.id
_entity.type
_entity.pdbx_description
1 polymer ?
#
loop_
_entity_poly.entity_id
_entity_poly.type
_entity_poly.pdbx_seq_one_letter_code
_entity_poly.pdbx_strand_id
1 'polypeptide(L)'
;TYGFASGSLAAPQANAMAAVIDPLMNGVGAPWVLYGIGAVIAIVLTYFKIPALAFALGMFIPLELNVPLLVGGAINWYVTSRSKDAKVNSERGEKGTLIASGFIAGGALMGVVSALLKFGGIEVSIADSWWVNPMSEVCSLLAYICLIGFFIRATKK
;
A
#
# COMPACT_ATOMS: atom_id res chain seq x y z
N THR A 1 -14.15 19.71 -11.44
CA THR A 1 -13.66 19.66 -10.06
C THR A 1 -12.77 18.44 -9.93
N TYR A 2 -11.46 18.64 -9.80
CA TYR A 2 -10.52 17.55 -9.52
C TYR A 2 -10.43 17.44 -8.00
N GLY A 3 -11.15 16.48 -7.43
CA GLY A 3 -11.08 16.14 -6.02
C GLY A 3 -10.43 14.77 -5.85
N PHE A 4 -9.68 14.59 -4.76
CA PHE A 4 -9.08 13.30 -4.35
C PHE A 4 -10.10 12.15 -4.21
N ALA A 5 -11.40 12.46 -4.23
CA ALA A 5 -12.49 11.52 -4.04
C ALA A 5 -12.97 10.81 -5.33
N SER A 6 -12.64 11.31 -6.53
CA SER A 6 -13.27 10.80 -7.77
C SER A 6 -12.27 10.60 -8.90
N GLY A 7 -11.74 9.38 -9.01
CA GLY A 7 -11.17 8.85 -10.25
C GLY A 7 -9.70 8.40 -10.16
N SER A 8 -9.52 7.08 -10.26
CA SER A 8 -8.31 6.36 -10.71
C SER A 8 -7.01 6.43 -9.88
N LEU A 9 -6.87 7.39 -8.95
CA LEU A 9 -5.65 7.54 -8.11
C LEU A 9 -5.97 7.64 -6.60
N ALA A 10 -7.01 6.94 -6.17
CA ALA A 10 -7.43 6.89 -4.78
C ALA A 10 -6.46 6.02 -3.96
N ALA A 11 -5.58 6.63 -3.18
CA ALA A 11 -4.81 5.92 -2.16
C ALA A 11 -5.74 5.63 -0.97
N PRO A 12 -6.08 4.36 -0.67
CA PRO A 12 -7.08 4.01 0.34
C PRO A 12 -6.76 4.62 1.72
N GLN A 13 -5.50 4.56 2.15
CA GLN A 13 -5.08 5.12 3.43
C GLN A 13 -5.20 6.65 3.48
N ALA A 14 -4.95 7.35 2.37
CA ALA A 14 -5.11 8.80 2.29
C ALA A 14 -6.60 9.20 2.32
N ASN A 15 -7.46 8.43 1.66
CA ASN A 15 -8.91 8.64 1.68
C ASN A 15 -9.51 8.44 3.08
N ALA A 16 -9.03 7.44 3.83
CA ALA A 16 -9.46 7.25 5.22
C ALA A 16 -9.03 8.43 6.12
N MET A 17 -7.81 8.95 5.96
CA MET A 17 -7.33 10.13 6.71
C MET A 17 -8.11 11.40 6.33
N ALA A 18 -8.42 11.58 5.03
CA ALA A 18 -9.25 12.68 4.56
C ALA A 18 -10.65 12.62 5.19
N ALA A 19 -11.29 11.45 5.23
CA ALA A 19 -12.61 11.27 5.84
C ALA A 19 -12.65 11.56 7.36
N VAL A 20 -11.51 11.47 8.07
CA VAL A 20 -11.40 11.85 9.49
C VAL A 20 -11.14 13.36 9.67
N ILE A 21 -10.44 13.98 8.72
CA ILE A 21 -10.10 15.41 8.76
C ILE A 21 -11.26 16.29 8.25
N ASP A 22 -12.03 15.82 7.27
CA ASP A 22 -13.15 16.56 6.68
C ASP A 22 -14.21 17.03 7.70
N PRO A 23 -14.63 16.21 8.69
CA PRO A 23 -15.54 16.66 9.75
C PRO A 23 -14.92 17.73 10.67
N LEU A 24 -13.61 17.63 10.92
CA LEU A 24 -12.87 18.57 11.79
C LEU A 24 -12.65 19.93 11.11
N MET A 25 -12.42 19.95 9.79
CA MET A 25 -12.18 21.17 9.03
C MET A 25 -13.47 21.87 8.57
N ASN A 26 -14.52 21.12 8.23
CA ASN A 26 -15.77 21.70 7.71
C ASN A 26 -16.81 22.00 8.80
N GLY A 27 -16.49 21.75 10.08
CA GLY A 27 -17.43 21.95 11.20
C GLY A 27 -18.66 21.04 11.16
N VAL A 28 -18.63 20.00 10.32
CA VAL A 28 -19.66 18.96 10.27
C VAL A 28 -19.50 18.11 11.53
N GLY A 29 -20.59 17.94 12.29
CA GLY A 29 -20.56 17.21 13.56
C GLY A 29 -19.85 15.87 13.41
N ALA A 30 -18.64 15.77 13.99
CA ALA A 30 -17.87 14.55 13.91
C ALA A 30 -18.65 13.41 14.60
N PRO A 31 -18.68 12.19 14.04
CA PRO A 31 -19.42 11.08 14.61
C PRO A 31 -18.69 10.50 15.83
N TRP A 32 -18.68 11.25 16.94
CA TRP A 32 -17.98 10.94 18.19
C TRP A 32 -18.34 9.57 18.77
N VAL A 33 -19.59 9.12 18.57
CA VAL A 33 -20.03 7.78 18.96
C VAL A 33 -19.24 6.69 18.20
N LEU A 34 -19.01 6.87 16.90
CA LEU A 34 -18.22 5.94 16.09
C LEU A 34 -16.74 5.95 16.52
N TYR A 35 -16.18 7.11 16.85
CA TYR A 35 -14.83 7.18 17.42
C TYR A 35 -14.73 6.51 18.79
N GLY A 36 -15.74 6.65 19.65
CA GLY A 36 -15.82 5.96 20.93
C GLY A 36 -15.86 4.44 20.77
N ILE A 37 -16.66 3.93 19.83
CA ILE A 37 -16.69 2.50 19.49
C ILE A 37 -15.33 2.03 18.98
N GLY A 38 -14.71 2.80 18.07
CA GLY A 38 -13.36 2.52 17.57
C GLY A 38 -12.30 2.48 18.69
N ALA A 39 -12.38 3.38 19.67
CA ALA A 39 -11.50 3.40 20.82
C ALA A 39 -11.67 2.17 21.72
N VAL A 40 -12.91 1.74 21.96
CA VAL A 40 -13.19 0.50 22.72
C VAL A 40 -12.63 -0.72 22.00
N ILE A 41 -12.85 -0.83 20.68
CA ILE A 41 -12.28 -1.91 19.86
C ILE A 41 -10.75 -1.88 19.92
N ALA A 42 -10.14 -0.69 19.81
CA ALA A 42 -8.69 -0.54 19.90
C ALA A 42 -8.13 -1.00 21.26
N ILE A 43 -8.81 -0.69 22.37
CA ILE A 43 -8.43 -1.16 23.72
C ILE A 43 -8.50 -2.68 23.79
N VAL A 44 -9.58 -3.29 23.30
CA VAL A 44 -9.74 -4.75 23.28
C VAL A 44 -8.64 -5.40 22.45
N LEU A 45 -8.36 -4.91 21.24
CA LEU A 45 -7.30 -5.44 20.38
C LEU A 45 -5.91 -5.28 21.03
N THR A 46 -5.64 -4.14 21.66
CA THR A 46 -4.38 -3.88 22.37
C THR A 46 -4.21 -4.85 23.54
N TYR A 47 -5.29 -5.19 24.25
CA TYR A 47 -5.27 -6.20 25.31
C TYR A 47 -4.87 -7.58 24.77
N PHE A 48 -5.39 -7.97 23.59
CA PHE A 48 -5.01 -9.21 22.90
C PHE A 48 -3.64 -9.14 22.17
N LYS A 49 -2.88 -8.05 22.33
CA LYS A 49 -1.63 -7.78 21.60
C LYS A 49 -1.79 -7.81 20.07
N ILE A 50 -2.99 -7.50 19.58
CA ILE A 50 -3.26 -7.34 18.15
C ILE A 50 -3.10 -5.84 17.82
N PRO A 51 -2.25 -5.47 16.84
CA PRO A 51 -2.11 -4.08 16.44
C PRO A 51 -3.43 -3.54 15.85
N ALA A 52 -4.11 -2.66 16.58
CA ALA A 52 -5.40 -2.10 16.18
C ALA A 52 -5.34 -1.37 14.83
N LEU A 53 -4.20 -0.74 14.51
CA LEU A 53 -3.99 -0.05 13.24
C LEU A 53 -3.97 -1.01 12.05
N ALA A 54 -3.25 -2.13 12.16
CA ALA A 54 -3.19 -3.13 11.10
C ALA A 54 -4.55 -3.80 10.88
N PHE A 55 -5.28 -4.05 11.97
CA PHE A 55 -6.64 -4.58 11.93
C PHE A 55 -7.62 -3.62 11.22
N ALA A 56 -7.64 -2.35 11.62
CA ALA A 56 -8.50 -1.34 11.01
C ALA A 56 -8.18 -1.11 9.53
N LEU A 57 -6.89 -1.04 9.17
CA LEU A 57 -6.46 -0.92 7.78
C LEU A 57 -6.87 -2.14 6.96
N GLY A 58 -6.73 -3.36 7.50
CA GLY A 58 -7.13 -4.59 6.82
C GLY A 58 -8.63 -4.66 6.49
N MET A 59 -9.49 -4.10 7.36
CA MET A 59 -10.94 -4.01 7.11
C MET A 59 -11.30 -2.98 6.03
N PHE A 60 -10.44 -2.00 5.79
CA PHE A 60 -10.69 -0.90 4.86
C PHE A 60 -10.13 -1.16 3.45
N ILE A 61 -9.06 -1.94 3.34
CA ILE A 61 -8.37 -2.18 2.07
C ILE A 61 -9.14 -3.23 1.23
N PRO A 62 -9.42 -2.98 -0.06
CA PRO A 62 -10.01 -3.96 -0.97
C PRO A 62 -9.23 -5.27 -1.00
N LEU A 63 -9.93 -6.40 -1.20
CA LEU A 63 -9.28 -7.73 -1.24
C LEU A 63 -8.14 -7.82 -2.25
N GLU A 64 -8.28 -7.15 -3.40
CA GLU A 64 -7.27 -7.06 -4.45
C GLU A 64 -5.93 -6.48 -3.96
N LEU A 65 -5.96 -5.57 -2.98
CA LEU A 65 -4.76 -4.98 -2.37
C LEU A 65 -4.30 -5.74 -1.12
N ASN A 66 -5.19 -6.49 -0.46
CA ASN A 66 -4.83 -7.31 0.70
C ASN A 66 -3.95 -8.51 0.33
N VAL A 67 -4.16 -9.15 -0.84
CA VAL A 67 -3.36 -10.31 -1.25
C VAL A 67 -1.88 -9.96 -1.44
N PRO A 68 -1.51 -8.90 -2.19
CA PRO A 68 -0.12 -8.47 -2.31
C PRO A 68 0.51 -8.05 -0.97
N LEU A 69 -0.26 -7.43 -0.06
CA LEU A 69 0.21 -7.07 1.28
C LEU A 69 0.55 -8.31 2.11
N LEU A 70 -0.31 -9.32 2.07
CA LEU A 70 -0.09 -10.60 2.76
C LEU A 70 1.14 -11.31 2.20
N VAL A 71 1.31 -11.34 0.88
CA VAL A 71 2.51 -11.90 0.22
C VAL A 71 3.76 -11.12 0.63
N GLY A 72 3.72 -9.79 0.65
CA GLY A 72 4.82 -8.94 1.12
C GLY A 72 5.19 -9.22 2.57
N GLY A 73 4.20 -9.38 3.46
CA GLY A 73 4.40 -9.78 4.86
C GLY A 73 5.03 -11.17 5.00
N ALA A 74 4.57 -12.14 4.21
CA ALA A 74 5.14 -13.48 4.17
C ALA A 74 6.60 -13.48 3.67
N ILE A 75 6.92 -12.65 2.67
CA ILE A 75 8.29 -12.48 2.18
C ILE A 75 9.17 -11.84 3.25
N ASN A 76 8.69 -10.80 3.93
CA ASN A 76 9.44 -10.16 5.02
C ASN A 76 9.74 -11.18 6.12
N TRP A 77 8.73 -11.91 6.59
CA TRP A 77 8.89 -12.99 7.56
C TRP A 77 9.89 -14.06 7.08
N TYR A 78 9.80 -14.45 5.82
CA TYR A 78 10.73 -15.41 5.21
C TYR A 78 12.17 -14.89 5.14
N VAL A 79 12.40 -13.60 4.87
CA VAL A 79 13.74 -13.01 4.81
C VAL A 79 14.35 -12.85 6.20
N THR A 80 13.54 -12.44 7.19
CA THR A 80 14.00 -12.14 8.56
C THR A 80 14.08 -13.36 9.47
N SER A 81 13.62 -14.55 9.05
CA SER A 81 13.64 -15.78 9.88
C SER A 81 14.75 -16.77 9.55
N ARG A 82 15.58 -16.51 8.52
CA ARG A 82 16.49 -17.52 7.96
C ARG A 82 17.92 -17.50 8.50
N SER A 83 18.37 -16.44 9.15
CA SER A 83 19.69 -16.43 9.81
C SER A 83 19.58 -16.88 11.26
N LYS A 84 20.62 -17.57 11.76
CA LYS A 84 20.76 -17.87 13.20
C LYS A 84 21.17 -16.62 14.00
N ASP A 85 21.75 -15.63 13.34
CA ASP A 85 22.13 -14.35 13.94
C ASP A 85 20.99 -13.33 13.85
N ALA A 86 20.54 -12.88 15.02
CA ALA A 86 19.49 -11.86 15.13
C ALA A 86 19.90 -10.53 14.46
N LYS A 87 21.18 -10.16 14.51
CA LYS A 87 21.70 -8.94 13.91
C LYS A 87 21.59 -8.96 12.38
N VAL A 88 21.98 -10.07 11.76
CA VAL A 88 21.87 -10.27 10.30
C VAL A 88 20.41 -10.23 9.84
N ASN A 89 19.48 -10.78 10.63
CA ASN A 89 18.05 -10.73 10.30
C ASN A 89 17.48 -9.30 10.36
N SER A 90 17.91 -8.48 11.34
CA SER A 90 17.50 -7.07 11.42
C SER A 90 18.01 -6.28 10.21
N GLU A 91 19.30 -6.41 9.89
CA GLU A 91 19.91 -5.72 8.75
C GLU A 91 19.21 -6.08 7.43
N ARG A 92 18.82 -7.35 7.24
CA ARG A 92 18.05 -7.78 6.07
C ARG A 92 16.64 -7.19 6.02
N GLY A 93 15.97 -7.10 7.16
CA GLY A 93 14.64 -6.48 7.27
C GLY A 93 14.67 -4.98 7.00
N GLU A 94 15.64 -4.27 7.54
CA GLU A 94 15.88 -2.84 7.28
C GLU A 94 16.19 -2.59 5.81
N LYS A 95 17.08 -3.40 5.22
CA LYS A 95 17.40 -3.33 3.79
C LYS A 95 16.18 -3.61 2.91
N GLY A 96 15.36 -4.59 3.29
CA GLY A 96 14.09 -4.87 2.61
C GLY A 96 13.14 -3.68 2.67
N THR A 97 12.97 -3.11 3.86
CA THR A 97 12.12 -1.93 4.06
C THR A 97 12.60 -0.74 3.23
N LEU A 98 13.92 -0.51 3.16
CA LEU A 98 14.52 0.56 2.36
C LEU A 98 14.23 0.37 0.87
N ILE A 99 14.44 -0.83 0.33
CA ILE A 99 14.14 -1.14 -1.08
C ILE A 99 12.65 -0.96 -1.37
N ALA A 100 11.76 -1.46 -0.50
CA ALA A 100 10.30 -1.27 -0.65
C ALA A 100 9.93 0.22 -0.69
N SER A 101 10.44 1.02 0.24
CA SER A 101 10.16 2.47 0.26
C SER A 101 10.65 3.17 -1.00
N GLY A 102 11.79 2.74 -1.57
CA GLY A 102 12.30 3.23 -2.85
C GLY A 102 11.36 2.92 -4.02
N PHE A 103 10.78 1.72 -4.07
CA PHE A 103 9.76 1.37 -5.07
C PHE A 103 8.46 2.14 -4.89
N ILE A 104 8.01 2.36 -3.65
CA ILE A 104 6.82 3.17 -3.35
C ILE A 104 7.04 4.62 -3.82
N ALA A 105 8.18 5.22 -3.46
CA ALA A 105 8.54 6.57 -3.88
C ALA A 105 8.69 6.69 -5.40
N GLY A 106 9.33 5.70 -6.04
CA GLY A 106 9.45 5.62 -7.50
C GLY A 106 8.09 5.53 -8.20
N GLY A 107 7.17 4.71 -7.67
CA GLY A 107 5.79 4.63 -8.18
C GLY A 107 5.05 5.96 -8.08
N ALA A 108 5.18 6.67 -6.95
CA ALA A 108 4.60 7.99 -6.77
C ALA A 108 5.18 9.04 -7.75
N LEU A 109 6.51 9.06 -7.93
CA LEU A 109 7.17 9.93 -8.90
C LEU A 109 6.72 9.65 -10.33
N MET A 110 6.63 8.37 -10.72
CA MET A 110 6.12 7.98 -12.03
C MET A 110 4.66 8.41 -12.22
N GLY A 111 3.82 8.36 -11.19
CA GLY A 111 2.46 8.89 -11.22
C GLY A 111 2.41 10.39 -11.54
N VAL A 112 3.31 11.19 -10.95
CA VAL A 112 3.44 12.63 -11.26
C VAL A 112 3.90 12.83 -12.71
N VAL A 113 4.89 12.07 -13.18
CA VAL A 113 5.35 12.12 -14.58
C VAL A 113 4.20 11.78 -15.54
N SER A 114 3.42 10.73 -15.25
CA SER A 114 2.25 10.36 -16.05
C SER A 114 1.19 11.47 -16.09
N ALA A 115 0.94 12.14 -14.97
CA ALA A 115 0.02 13.27 -14.92
C ALA A 115 0.50 14.47 -15.77
N LEU A 116 1.81 14.77 -15.74
CA LEU A 116 2.42 15.83 -16.55
C LEU A 116 2.34 15.51 -18.05
N LEU A 117 2.62 14.27 -18.46
CA LEU A 117 2.51 13.84 -19.85
C LEU A 117 1.07 13.96 -20.37
N LYS A 118 0.08 13.61 -19.53
CA LYS A 118 -1.34 13.77 -19.85
C LYS A 118 -1.72 15.24 -20.01
N PHE A 119 -1.22 16.12 -19.13
CA PHE A 119 -1.45 17.56 -19.23
C PHE A 119 -0.79 18.18 -20.49
N GLY A 120 0.33 17.62 -20.95
CA GLY A 120 1.00 17.98 -22.20
C GLY A 120 0.34 17.50 -23.49
N GLY A 121 -0.85 16.89 -23.42
CA GLY A 121 -1.61 16.43 -24.59
C GLY A 121 -1.10 15.12 -25.20
N ILE A 122 -0.13 14.45 -24.56
CA ILE A 122 0.32 13.12 -24.97
C ILE A 122 -0.54 12.11 -24.23
N GLU A 123 -1.73 11.83 -24.76
CA GLU A 123 -2.53 10.69 -24.32
C GLU A 123 -1.92 9.41 -24.89
N VAL A 124 -1.02 8.83 -24.12
CA VAL A 124 -0.44 7.53 -24.43
C VAL A 124 -1.56 6.49 -24.31
N SER A 125 -2.24 6.18 -25.43
CA SER A 125 -3.34 5.21 -25.59
C SER A 125 -2.99 3.76 -25.20
N ILE A 126 -1.86 3.54 -24.50
CA ILE A 126 -1.53 2.31 -23.82
C ILE A 126 -2.53 2.02 -22.68
N ALA A 127 -3.13 3.03 -22.04
CA ALA A 127 -4.09 2.78 -20.96
C ALA A 127 -5.35 2.03 -21.44
N ASP A 128 -5.97 2.47 -22.53
CA ASP A 128 -7.24 1.87 -22.98
C ASP A 128 -7.06 0.56 -23.75
N SER A 129 -5.88 0.36 -24.36
CA SER A 129 -5.58 -0.85 -25.13
C SER A 129 -4.86 -1.94 -24.33
N TRP A 130 -3.93 -1.58 -23.43
CA TRP A 130 -3.13 -2.55 -22.69
C TRP A 130 -3.89 -3.14 -21.50
N TRP A 131 -4.66 -2.35 -20.76
CA TRP A 131 -5.34 -2.80 -19.54
C TRP A 131 -6.46 -3.81 -19.79
N VAL A 132 -7.01 -3.84 -21.01
CA VAL A 132 -8.07 -4.78 -21.41
C VAL A 132 -7.49 -6.06 -22.07
N ASN A 133 -6.21 -6.05 -22.42
CA ASN A 133 -5.58 -7.17 -23.14
C ASN A 133 -5.17 -8.30 -22.18
N PRO A 134 -5.56 -9.57 -22.42
CA PRO A 134 -5.16 -10.71 -21.58
C PRO A 134 -3.64 -10.90 -21.45
N MET A 135 -2.87 -10.42 -22.43
CA MET A 135 -1.40 -10.45 -22.41
C MET A 135 -0.82 -9.53 -21.31
N SER A 136 -1.52 -8.44 -20.95
CA SER A 136 -1.06 -7.52 -19.90
C SER A 136 -1.17 -8.13 -18.50
N GLU A 137 -2.19 -8.96 -18.25
CA GLU A 137 -2.32 -9.72 -17.00
C GLU A 137 -1.14 -10.67 -16.82
N VAL A 138 -0.78 -11.43 -17.86
CA VAL A 138 0.39 -12.34 -17.81
C VAL A 138 1.69 -11.57 -17.63
N CYS A 139 1.89 -10.46 -18.34
CA CYS A 139 3.07 -9.63 -18.18
C CYS A 139 3.17 -9.03 -16.77
N SER A 140 2.06 -8.58 -16.18
CA SER A 140 2.05 -8.04 -14.82
C SER A 140 2.34 -9.12 -13.77
N LEU A 141 1.80 -10.33 -13.94
CA LEU A 141 2.11 -11.50 -13.10
C LEU A 141 3.59 -11.88 -13.16
N LEU A 142 4.16 -11.94 -14.37
CA LEU A 142 5.59 -12.21 -14.56
C LEU A 142 6.45 -11.12 -13.91
N ALA A 143 6.11 -9.85 -14.14
CA ALA A 143 6.81 -8.72 -13.51
C ALA A 143 6.73 -8.80 -11.97
N TYR A 144 5.58 -9.18 -11.42
CA TYR A 144 5.39 -9.37 -9.98
C TYR A 144 6.27 -10.50 -9.43
N ILE A 145 6.33 -11.66 -10.09
CA ILE A 145 7.20 -12.78 -9.70
C ILE A 145 8.68 -12.37 -9.78
N CYS A 146 9.07 -11.69 -10.85
CA CYS A 146 10.43 -11.18 -11.02
C CYS A 146 10.81 -10.18 -9.91
N LEU A 147 9.90 -9.28 -9.54
CA LEU A 147 10.11 -8.35 -8.44
C LEU A 147 10.26 -9.06 -7.10
N ILE A 148 9.43 -10.07 -6.82
CA ILE A 148 9.58 -10.91 -5.61
C ILE A 148 10.96 -11.58 -5.58
N GLY A 149 11.38 -12.18 -6.70
CA GLY A 149 12.70 -12.81 -6.84
C GLY A 149 13.84 -11.82 -6.62
N PHE A 150 13.74 -10.62 -7.22
CA PHE A 150 14.69 -9.53 -7.01
C PHE A 150 14.74 -9.11 -5.54
N PHE A 151 13.59 -8.94 -4.90
CA PHE A 151 13.49 -8.51 -3.51
C PHE A 151 14.18 -9.49 -2.57
N ILE A 152 13.92 -10.78 -2.74
CA ILE A 152 14.55 -11.86 -1.96
C ILE A 152 16.07 -11.88 -2.19
N ARG A 153 16.53 -11.71 -3.43
CA ARG A 153 17.96 -11.72 -3.76
C ARG A 153 18.68 -10.49 -3.23
N ALA A 154 18.08 -9.31 -3.34
CA ALA A 154 18.65 -8.04 -2.91
C ALA A 154 18.70 -7.89 -1.39
N THR A 155 17.72 -8.46 -0.68
CA THR A 155 17.72 -8.49 0.80
C THR A 155 18.65 -9.53 1.38
N LYS A 156 18.86 -10.68 0.71
CA LYS A 156 19.75 -11.74 1.24
C LYS A 156 21.24 -11.49 1.00
N LYS A 157 21.60 -10.75 -0.06
CA LYS A 157 22.97 -10.28 -0.31
C LYS A 157 23.34 -9.15 0.64
#